data_AF-A0AAC9I7X2-F1
#
_entry.id   AF-A0AAC9I7X2-F1
#
_cell.length_a   1.000
_cell.length_b   1.000
_cell.length_c   1.000
_cell.angle_alpha   90.00
_cell.angle_beta   90.00
_cell.angle_gamma   90.00
#
_symmetry.space_group_name_H-M   'P 1'
#
loop_
_entity.id
_entity.type
_entity.pdbx_description
1 polymer ?
#
loop_
_entity_poly.entity_id
_entity_poly.type
_entity_poly.pdbx_seq_one_letter_code
_entity_poly.pdbx_strand_id
1 'polypeptide(L)'
;MKIIKISLAIAVIGLISFFVIKSLLGGSPEIKKVAPPVNPFTNSIEKEIINLSKLPENKFCKDKYNEVKYYIDDYFKSQLLGKNKFENNQWKEILSKNLYSVYTDKFIKQAYTVFNNKEWKLQDLSLIRSECITLRKSEFLEKGSPVDNSFLKIQQILRKYDEINNFIAISKYFPIPQTNLNSQFPFADLKAKISRIDTYKKNKLEDVYVNNCTRLHSELNTNKKRLIDTYLTYLDTKINKWTGKYKQFEFATFNEYQNIIYNPLKKELEDFKTNCNSNYTYDYNRYNNISNRLNSDRKDAYLNIL
;
A
#
# COMPACT_ATOMS: atom_id res chain seq x y z
N MET A 1 82.79 7.89 51.38
CA MET A 1 81.54 8.24 52.11
C MET A 1 80.43 8.86 51.24
N LYS A 2 80.73 9.64 50.18
CA LYS A 2 79.72 10.20 49.26
C LYS A 2 79.04 9.16 48.35
N ILE A 3 79.79 8.18 47.84
CA ILE A 3 79.26 7.12 46.96
C ILE A 3 78.26 6.20 47.69
N ILE A 4 78.53 5.85 48.95
CA ILE A 4 77.64 5.01 49.79
C ILE A 4 76.32 5.73 50.11
N LYS A 5 76.33 7.05 50.27
CA LYS A 5 75.11 7.85 50.53
C LYS A 5 74.24 7.97 49.27
N ILE A 6 74.84 8.04 48.09
CA ILE A 6 74.12 8.10 46.81
C ILE A 6 73.50 6.73 46.47
N SER A 7 74.23 5.63 46.69
CA SER A 7 73.69 4.28 46.46
C SER A 7 72.55 3.92 47.42
N LEU A 8 72.61 4.37 48.68
CA LEU A 8 71.52 4.19 49.64
C LEU A 8 70.26 4.99 49.25
N ALA A 9 70.44 6.23 48.79
CA ALA A 9 69.32 7.05 48.32
C ALA A 9 68.62 6.45 47.07
N ILE A 10 69.40 5.89 46.14
CA ILE A 10 68.85 5.21 44.95
C ILE A 10 68.13 3.91 45.34
N ALA A 11 68.64 3.16 46.32
CA ALA A 11 67.97 1.96 46.83
C ALA A 11 66.66 2.27 47.54
N VAL A 12 66.60 3.36 48.33
CA VAL A 12 65.38 3.81 49.02
C VAL A 12 64.34 4.32 48.02
N ILE A 13 64.74 5.09 47.00
CA ILE A 13 63.84 5.56 45.94
C ILE A 13 63.34 4.37 45.10
N GLY A 14 64.20 3.39 44.80
CA GLY A 14 63.82 2.15 44.11
C GLY A 14 62.82 1.31 44.92
N LEU A 15 62.99 1.21 46.23
CA LEU A 15 62.07 0.50 47.14
C LEU A 15 60.71 1.20 47.21
N ILE A 16 60.68 2.53 47.37
CA ILE A 16 59.42 3.30 47.39
C ILE A 16 58.70 3.17 46.04
N SER A 17 59.43 3.25 44.92
CA SER A 17 58.88 3.06 43.57
C SER A 17 58.31 1.64 43.39
N PHE A 18 59.01 0.62 43.89
CA PHE A 18 58.55 -0.77 43.86
C PHE A 18 57.29 -0.99 44.70
N PHE A 19 57.18 -0.37 45.89
CA PHE A 19 55.97 -0.44 46.72
C PHE A 19 54.78 0.33 46.13
N VAL A 20 55.01 1.48 45.47
CA VAL A 20 53.94 2.22 44.76
C VAL A 20 53.47 1.45 43.53
N ILE A 21 54.38 0.87 42.74
CA ILE A 21 54.04 0.03 41.58
C ILE A 21 53.35 -1.26 42.02
N LYS A 22 53.77 -1.90 43.12
CA LYS A 22 53.11 -3.09 43.69
C LYS A 22 51.75 -2.76 44.33
N SER A 23 51.54 -1.52 44.80
CA SER A 23 50.25 -1.01 45.24
C SER A 23 49.31 -0.68 44.07
N LEU A 24 49.83 -0.31 42.90
CA LEU A 24 49.07 -0.07 41.68
C LEU A 24 48.80 -1.35 40.86
N LEU A 25 49.69 -2.35 40.94
CA LEU A 25 49.57 -3.68 40.33
C LEU A 25 49.01 -4.74 41.29
N GLY A 26 48.74 -4.36 42.54
CA GLY A 26 48.05 -5.17 43.52
C GLY A 26 46.59 -5.29 43.10
N GLY A 27 46.32 -6.25 42.22
CA GLY A 27 44.96 -6.73 42.02
C GLY A 27 44.39 -7.04 43.39
N SER A 28 43.42 -6.23 43.84
CA SER A 28 42.43 -6.74 44.76
C SER A 28 42.00 -8.09 44.17
N PRO A 29 41.88 -9.17 44.96
CA PRO A 29 41.16 -10.32 44.45
C PRO A 29 39.87 -9.76 43.87
N GLU A 30 39.60 -10.03 42.59
CA GLU A 30 38.27 -9.81 42.05
C GLU A 30 37.37 -10.56 43.03
N ILE A 31 36.75 -9.82 43.96
CA ILE A 31 35.48 -10.21 44.49
C ILE A 31 34.70 -10.32 43.20
N LYS A 32 34.51 -11.55 42.71
CA LYS A 32 33.49 -11.86 41.73
C LYS A 32 32.27 -11.25 42.37
N LYS A 33 31.91 -10.02 41.97
CA LYS A 33 30.62 -9.45 42.25
C LYS A 33 29.72 -10.44 41.57
N VAL A 34 29.22 -11.41 42.35
CA VAL A 34 28.14 -12.27 41.92
C VAL A 34 27.12 -11.27 41.44
N ALA A 35 26.90 -11.24 40.12
CA ALA A 35 25.97 -10.31 39.53
C ALA A 35 24.69 -10.43 40.37
N PRO A 36 24.13 -9.30 40.85
CA PRO A 36 22.95 -9.36 41.68
C PRO A 36 21.94 -10.29 41.00
N PRO A 37 21.29 -11.20 41.75
CA PRO A 37 20.44 -12.23 41.15
C PRO A 37 19.48 -11.56 40.16
N VAL A 38 19.62 -11.92 38.88
CA VAL A 38 18.81 -11.37 37.81
C VAL A 38 17.38 -11.79 38.09
N ASN A 39 16.46 -10.83 38.16
CA ASN A 39 15.06 -11.13 38.39
C ASN A 39 14.57 -12.11 37.28
N PRO A 40 14.08 -13.32 37.63
CA PRO A 40 13.71 -14.33 36.64
C PRO A 40 12.58 -13.86 35.71
N PHE A 41 11.67 -13.01 36.21
CA PHE A 41 10.55 -12.48 35.43
C PHE A 41 11.01 -11.48 34.38
N THR A 42 11.89 -10.54 34.74
CA THR A 42 12.43 -9.57 33.77
C THR A 42 13.30 -10.27 32.72
N ASN A 43 14.15 -11.22 33.14
CA ASN A 43 14.96 -12.04 32.24
C ASN A 43 14.11 -12.87 31.26
N SER A 44 13.00 -13.45 31.74
CA SER A 44 12.06 -14.17 30.88
C SER A 44 11.46 -13.26 29.83
N ILE A 45 10.97 -12.07 30.22
CA ILE A 45 10.41 -11.10 29.29
C ILE A 45 11.46 -10.63 28.27
N GLU A 46 12.68 -10.33 28.70
CA GLU A 46 13.77 -9.92 27.79
C GLU A 46 14.08 -11.00 26.75
N LYS A 47 14.12 -12.27 27.15
CA LYS A 47 14.27 -13.39 26.21
C LYS A 47 13.13 -13.46 25.21
N GLU A 48 11.89 -13.25 25.65
CA GLU A 48 10.73 -13.22 24.76
C GLU A 48 10.78 -12.04 23.77
N ILE A 49 11.22 -10.86 24.20
CA ILE A 49 11.46 -9.71 23.32
C ILE A 49 12.54 -10.04 22.28
N ILE A 50 13.65 -10.66 22.71
CA ILE A 50 14.72 -11.10 21.79
C ILE A 50 14.18 -12.11 20.77
N ASN A 51 13.37 -13.07 21.21
CA ASN A 51 12.77 -14.07 20.33
C ASN A 51 11.80 -13.43 19.32
N LEU A 52 11.03 -12.42 19.74
CA LEU A 52 10.16 -11.65 18.85
C LEU A 52 10.97 -10.99 17.72
N SER A 53 12.14 -10.42 18.03
CA SER A 53 12.99 -9.77 17.00
C SER A 53 13.45 -10.75 15.91
N LYS A 54 13.62 -12.03 16.27
CA LYS A 54 14.10 -13.12 15.40
C LYS A 54 12.99 -13.78 14.57
N LEU A 55 11.72 -13.45 14.80
CA LEU A 55 10.61 -14.00 13.99
C LEU A 55 10.79 -13.66 12.51
N PRO A 56 10.15 -14.36 11.56
CA PRO A 56 10.32 -14.04 10.16
C PRO A 56 9.59 -12.73 9.76
N GLU A 57 10.06 -12.10 8.69
CA GLU A 57 9.46 -10.86 8.15
C GLU A 57 8.28 -11.13 7.22
N ASN A 58 8.10 -12.36 6.74
CA ASN A 58 7.01 -12.73 5.84
C ASN A 58 5.68 -13.03 6.56
N LYS A 59 5.62 -12.92 7.90
CA LYS A 59 4.42 -13.18 8.70
C LYS A 59 4.36 -12.20 9.87
N PHE A 60 3.23 -11.52 10.04
CA PHE A 60 3.02 -10.60 11.17
C PHE A 60 3.08 -11.32 12.52
N CYS A 61 3.76 -10.70 13.49
CA CYS A 61 3.95 -11.27 14.83
C CYS A 61 3.16 -10.53 15.93
N LYS A 62 2.01 -9.96 15.57
CA LYS A 62 1.14 -9.20 16.49
C LYS A 62 0.72 -10.02 17.72
N ASP A 63 0.37 -11.29 17.52
CA ASP A 63 -0.07 -12.15 18.62
C ASP A 63 1.05 -12.33 19.65
N LYS A 64 2.29 -12.51 19.18
CA LYS A 64 3.45 -12.62 20.06
C LYS A 64 3.74 -11.31 20.79
N TYR A 65 3.60 -10.16 20.12
CA TYR A 65 3.70 -8.85 20.77
C TYR A 65 2.67 -8.71 21.91
N ASN A 66 1.41 -9.08 21.66
CA ASN A 66 0.35 -9.02 22.65
C ASN A 66 0.61 -9.96 23.85
N GLU A 67 1.15 -11.15 23.59
CA GLU A 67 1.54 -12.10 24.64
C GLU A 67 2.64 -11.54 25.55
N VAL A 68 3.71 -10.97 24.98
CA VAL A 68 4.80 -10.39 25.78
C VAL A 68 4.32 -9.18 26.57
N LYS A 69 3.48 -8.34 25.94
CA LYS A 69 2.83 -7.21 26.62
C LYS A 69 1.99 -7.68 27.81
N TYR A 70 1.23 -8.76 27.64
CA TYR A 70 0.46 -9.37 28.72
C TYR A 70 1.35 -9.78 29.89
N TYR A 71 2.48 -10.46 29.65
CA TYR A 71 3.40 -10.84 30.72
C TYR A 71 3.99 -9.64 31.46
N ILE A 72 4.34 -8.56 30.75
CA ILE A 72 4.80 -7.31 31.40
C ILE A 72 3.73 -6.77 32.35
N ASP A 73 2.49 -6.66 31.87
CA ASP A 73 1.40 -6.10 32.67
C ASP A 73 1.00 -7.00 33.85
N ASP A 74 1.00 -8.31 33.66
CA ASP A 74 0.63 -9.29 34.68
C ASP A 74 1.68 -9.35 35.82
N TYR A 75 2.96 -9.45 35.47
CA TYR A 75 4.04 -9.44 36.45
C TYR A 75 4.19 -8.09 37.14
N PHE A 76 3.91 -6.99 36.44
CA PHE A 76 3.86 -5.66 37.05
C PHE A 76 2.77 -5.56 38.11
N LYS A 77 1.54 -6.01 37.81
CA LYS A 77 0.41 -6.01 38.77
C LYS A 77 0.74 -6.84 40.01
N SER A 78 1.41 -7.97 39.81
CA SER A 78 1.83 -8.87 40.88
C SER A 78 3.09 -8.40 41.65
N GLN A 79 3.64 -7.22 41.33
CA GLN A 79 4.86 -6.68 41.93
C GLN A 79 6.10 -7.59 41.77
N LEU A 80 6.17 -8.34 40.66
CA LEU A 80 7.21 -9.34 40.41
C LEU A 80 8.38 -8.79 39.59
N LEU A 81 8.30 -7.59 39.01
CA LEU A 81 9.37 -7.05 38.15
C LEU A 81 10.52 -6.40 38.92
N GLY A 82 10.29 -5.93 40.15
CA GLY A 82 11.31 -5.28 40.98
C GLY A 82 11.16 -5.61 42.46
N LYS A 83 12.20 -5.32 43.26
CA LYS A 83 12.19 -5.64 44.71
C LYS A 83 11.29 -4.72 45.52
N ASN A 84 10.93 -3.57 44.96
CA ASN A 84 10.08 -2.57 45.57
C ASN A 84 9.25 -1.87 44.48
N LYS A 85 8.27 -1.06 44.90
CA LYS A 85 7.37 -0.34 43.99
C LYS A 85 8.10 0.52 42.96
N PHE A 86 9.18 1.18 43.37
CA PHE A 86 9.96 2.05 42.48
C PHE A 86 10.65 1.23 41.38
N GLU A 87 11.39 0.18 41.76
CA GLU A 87 12.02 -0.74 40.81
C GLU A 87 10.99 -1.42 39.90
N ASN A 88 9.84 -1.83 40.44
CA ASN A 88 8.78 -2.49 39.66
C ASN A 88 8.19 -1.55 38.59
N ASN A 89 8.02 -0.26 38.90
CA ASN A 89 7.62 0.77 37.93
C ASN A 89 8.70 1.00 36.86
N GLN A 90 9.97 1.14 37.27
CA GLN A 90 11.08 1.34 36.33
C GLN A 90 11.21 0.16 35.36
N TRP A 91 11.13 -1.08 35.86
CA TRP A 91 11.20 -2.26 35.01
C TRP A 91 10.02 -2.37 34.05
N LYS A 92 8.81 -2.01 34.48
CA LYS A 92 7.65 -1.96 33.58
C LYS A 92 7.92 -1.01 32.40
N GLU A 93 8.40 0.19 32.69
CA GLU A 93 8.68 1.20 31.67
C GLU A 93 9.78 0.73 30.71
N ILE A 94 10.90 0.24 31.25
CA ILE A 94 12.03 -0.28 30.46
C ILE A 94 11.58 -1.40 29.52
N LEU A 95 10.87 -2.41 30.05
CA LEU A 95 10.42 -3.56 29.28
C LEU A 95 9.37 -3.17 28.23
N SER A 96 8.44 -2.27 28.58
CA SER A 96 7.42 -1.77 27.65
C SER A 96 8.03 -0.98 26.50
N LYS A 97 8.99 -0.09 26.80
CA LYS A 97 9.71 0.69 25.80
C LYS A 97 10.56 -0.20 24.89
N ASN A 98 11.24 -1.20 25.46
CA ASN A 98 12.04 -2.16 24.69
C ASN A 98 11.16 -3.02 23.77
N LEU A 99 10.07 -3.59 24.30
CA LEU A 99 9.10 -4.35 23.51
C LEU A 99 8.53 -3.51 22.37
N TYR A 100 8.14 -2.27 22.64
CA TYR A 100 7.64 -1.34 21.62
C TYR A 100 8.68 -1.11 20.52
N SER A 101 9.92 -0.79 20.89
CA SER A 101 11.01 -0.53 19.94
C SER A 101 11.25 -1.73 19.02
N VAL A 102 11.43 -2.91 19.60
CA VAL A 102 11.71 -4.16 18.86
C VAL A 102 10.55 -4.55 17.97
N TYR A 103 9.32 -4.51 18.48
CA TYR A 103 8.15 -4.87 17.70
C TYR A 103 7.89 -3.89 16.56
N THR A 104 8.11 -2.60 16.79
CA THR A 104 7.88 -1.58 15.77
C THR A 104 8.83 -1.74 14.59
N ASP A 105 10.13 -1.93 14.84
CA ASP A 105 11.10 -2.25 13.78
C ASP A 105 10.66 -3.51 13.01
N LYS A 106 10.22 -4.54 13.73
CA LYS A 106 9.78 -5.80 13.13
C LYS A 106 8.53 -5.64 12.25
N PHE A 107 7.53 -4.92 12.76
CA PHE A 107 6.30 -4.64 12.05
C PHE A 107 6.55 -3.82 10.78
N ILE A 108 7.43 -2.82 10.83
CA ILE A 108 7.81 -2.01 9.67
C ILE A 108 8.40 -2.92 8.57
N LYS A 109 9.35 -3.79 8.93
CA LYS A 109 9.94 -4.76 7.99
C LYS A 109 8.88 -5.69 7.39
N GLN A 110 7.99 -6.25 8.23
CA GLN A 110 6.88 -7.10 7.79
C GLN A 110 5.93 -6.38 6.82
N ALA A 111 5.60 -5.11 7.08
CA ALA A 111 4.78 -4.30 6.17
C ALA A 111 5.48 -4.09 4.82
N TYR A 112 6.78 -3.78 4.82
CA TYR A 112 7.55 -3.65 3.58
C TYR A 112 7.71 -4.98 2.82
N THR A 113 7.77 -6.12 3.51
CA THR A 113 7.72 -7.43 2.85
C THR A 113 6.42 -7.60 2.06
N VAL A 114 5.27 -7.20 2.63
CA VAL A 114 3.98 -7.21 1.91
C VAL A 114 4.03 -6.28 0.69
N PHE A 115 4.55 -5.07 0.87
CA PHE A 115 4.60 -4.06 -0.19
C PHE A 115 5.58 -4.38 -1.33
N ASN A 116 6.62 -5.15 -1.05
CA ASN A 116 7.54 -5.67 -2.07
C ASN A 116 6.95 -6.84 -2.87
N ASN A 117 5.93 -7.51 -2.32
CA ASN A 117 5.25 -8.59 -3.02
C ASN A 117 4.29 -8.05 -4.07
N LYS A 118 4.00 -8.90 -5.06
CA LYS A 118 3.07 -8.60 -6.15
C LYS A 118 1.61 -8.72 -5.73
N GLU A 119 1.32 -9.64 -4.81
CA GLU A 119 -0.02 -9.97 -4.37
C GLU A 119 -0.27 -9.44 -2.96
N TRP A 120 -1.07 -8.40 -2.87
CA TRP A 120 -1.41 -7.76 -1.60
C TRP A 120 -2.76 -8.30 -1.11
N LYS A 121 -2.73 -9.09 -0.03
CA LYS A 121 -3.95 -9.62 0.59
C LYS A 121 -4.67 -8.51 1.36
N LEU A 122 -5.99 -8.44 1.23
CA LEU A 122 -6.78 -7.41 1.91
C LEU A 122 -6.65 -7.49 3.45
N GLN A 123 -6.51 -8.70 3.99
CA GLN A 123 -6.31 -8.95 5.41
C GLN A 123 -4.99 -8.33 5.90
N ASP A 124 -3.91 -8.51 5.13
CA ASP A 124 -2.60 -7.92 5.45
C ASP A 124 -2.68 -6.39 5.44
N LEU A 125 -3.32 -5.80 4.41
CA LEU A 125 -3.49 -4.35 4.34
C LEU A 125 -4.35 -3.80 5.49
N SER A 126 -5.37 -4.54 5.91
CA SER A 126 -6.20 -4.18 7.07
C SER A 126 -5.38 -4.21 8.37
N LEU A 127 -4.57 -5.25 8.55
CA LEU A 127 -3.66 -5.38 9.69
C LEU A 127 -2.68 -4.20 9.70
N ILE A 128 -1.96 -3.95 8.60
CA ILE A 128 -0.97 -2.86 8.51
C ILE A 128 -1.61 -1.51 8.86
N ARG A 129 -2.82 -1.21 8.36
CA ARG A 129 -3.55 0.02 8.69
C ARG A 129 -3.81 0.13 10.19
N SER A 130 -4.46 -0.88 10.76
CA SER A 130 -4.86 -0.86 12.17
C SER A 130 -3.67 -0.81 13.12
N GLU A 131 -2.60 -1.53 12.81
CA GLU A 131 -1.42 -1.63 13.64
C GLU A 131 -0.57 -0.36 13.55
N CYS A 132 -0.41 0.21 12.35
CA CYS A 132 0.25 1.50 12.16
C CYS A 132 -0.46 2.62 12.96
N ILE A 133 -1.79 2.66 12.97
CA ILE A 133 -2.54 3.61 13.80
C ILE A 133 -2.29 3.36 15.30
N THR A 134 -2.25 2.10 15.73
CA THR A 134 -2.05 1.72 17.12
C THR A 134 -0.66 2.09 17.61
N LEU A 135 0.39 1.69 16.89
CA LEU A 135 1.78 1.95 17.27
C LEU A 135 2.10 3.46 17.25
N ARG A 136 1.50 4.22 16.33
CA ARG A 136 1.66 5.67 16.30
C ARG A 136 1.05 6.42 17.49
N LYS A 137 0.11 5.81 18.22
CA LYS A 137 -0.47 6.39 19.44
C LYS A 137 0.34 6.08 20.69
N SER A 138 1.39 5.26 20.57
CA SER A 138 2.27 4.92 21.69
C SER A 138 2.98 6.17 22.21
N GLU A 139 3.04 6.32 23.53
CA GLU A 139 3.81 7.37 24.20
C GLU A 139 5.33 7.23 23.95
N PHE A 140 5.77 6.03 23.56
CA PHE A 140 7.16 5.74 23.24
C PHE A 140 7.56 6.16 21.81
N LEU A 141 6.62 6.66 20.99
CA LEU A 141 6.94 7.16 19.66
C LEU A 141 7.41 8.62 19.74
N GLU A 142 8.67 8.85 19.40
CA GLU A 142 9.19 10.20 19.20
C GLU A 142 8.80 10.73 17.82
N LYS A 143 8.13 11.89 17.80
CA LYS A 143 7.71 12.57 16.56
C LYS A 143 8.94 12.95 15.72
N GLY A 144 8.89 12.68 14.42
CA GLY A 144 9.99 12.95 13.49
C GLY A 144 11.15 11.94 13.55
N SER A 145 11.08 10.94 14.44
CA SER A 145 12.05 9.84 14.47
C SER A 145 12.02 9.02 13.17
N PRO A 146 13.08 8.23 12.87
CA PRO A 146 13.08 7.31 11.72
C PRO A 146 11.88 6.36 11.70
N VAL A 147 11.39 5.96 12.87
CA VAL A 147 10.21 5.12 13.04
C VAL A 147 8.93 5.86 12.64
N ASP A 148 8.72 7.08 13.14
CA ASP A 148 7.55 7.90 12.77
C ASP A 148 7.53 8.19 11.26
N ASN A 149 8.70 8.49 10.68
CA ASN A 149 8.85 8.68 9.24
C ASN A 149 8.52 7.41 8.45
N SER A 150 8.88 6.23 8.96
CA SER A 150 8.53 4.95 8.33
C SER A 150 7.02 4.71 8.38
N PHE A 151 6.35 5.02 9.49
CA PHE A 151 4.89 4.97 9.56
C PHE A 151 4.20 5.94 8.60
N LEU A 152 4.74 7.15 8.44
CA LEU A 152 4.25 8.11 7.44
C LEU A 152 4.36 7.57 6.02
N LYS A 153 5.49 6.95 5.67
CA LYS A 153 5.68 6.28 4.37
C LYS A 153 4.69 5.14 4.17
N ILE A 154 4.52 4.27 5.16
CA ILE A 154 3.51 3.18 5.11
C ILE A 154 2.11 3.75 4.83
N GLN A 155 1.73 4.84 5.50
CA GLN A 155 0.44 5.49 5.27
C GLN A 155 0.33 6.11 3.87
N GLN A 156 1.40 6.69 3.33
CA GLN A 156 1.41 7.23 1.96
C GLN A 156 1.20 6.12 0.93
N ILE A 157 1.88 4.99 1.07
CA ILE A 157 1.71 3.80 0.22
C ILE A 157 0.25 3.33 0.24
N LEU A 158 -0.32 3.17 1.44
CA LEU A 158 -1.71 2.74 1.61
C LEU A 158 -2.72 3.73 1.03
N ARG A 159 -2.52 5.04 1.26
CA ARG A 159 -3.37 6.09 0.68
C ARG A 159 -3.35 6.04 -0.84
N LYS A 160 -2.17 5.83 -1.44
CA LYS A 160 -2.07 5.75 -2.90
C LYS A 160 -2.74 4.51 -3.46
N TYR A 161 -2.59 3.37 -2.79
CA TYR A 161 -3.36 2.16 -3.10
C TYR A 161 -4.87 2.42 -3.06
N ASP A 162 -5.36 3.08 -2.00
CA ASP A 162 -6.79 3.37 -1.81
C ASP A 162 -7.33 4.35 -2.85
N GLU A 163 -6.56 5.39 -3.22
CA GLU A 163 -6.90 6.32 -4.28
C GLU A 163 -7.13 5.60 -5.62
N ILE A 164 -6.19 4.74 -6.03
CA ILE A 164 -6.28 4.00 -7.29
C ILE A 164 -7.41 2.98 -7.22
N ASN A 165 -7.57 2.28 -6.10
CA ASN A 165 -8.64 1.30 -5.93
C ASN A 165 -10.04 1.94 -5.96
N ASN A 166 -10.19 3.13 -5.35
CA ASN A 166 -11.41 3.91 -5.42
C ASN A 166 -11.70 4.40 -6.84
N PHE A 167 -10.68 4.90 -7.55
CA PHE A 167 -10.81 5.28 -8.95
C PHE A 167 -11.23 4.08 -9.82
N ILE A 168 -10.66 2.89 -9.60
CA ILE A 168 -11.08 1.65 -10.25
C ILE A 168 -12.56 1.39 -9.97
N ALA A 169 -12.99 1.43 -8.71
CA ALA A 169 -14.37 1.15 -8.33
C ALA A 169 -15.37 2.11 -9.00
N ILE A 170 -15.10 3.41 -8.98
CA ILE A 170 -15.96 4.44 -9.59
C ILE A 170 -15.94 4.34 -11.12
N SER A 171 -14.83 3.92 -11.72
CA SER A 171 -14.71 3.78 -13.18
C SER A 171 -15.37 2.52 -13.73
N LYS A 172 -15.75 1.55 -12.87
CA LYS A 172 -16.52 0.37 -13.30
C LYS A 172 -17.92 0.74 -13.79
N TYR A 173 -18.47 1.84 -13.29
CA TYR A 173 -19.79 2.34 -13.65
C TYR A 173 -19.62 3.52 -14.60
N PHE A 174 -20.21 3.39 -15.78
CA PHE A 174 -20.29 4.46 -16.76
C PHE A 174 -21.76 4.55 -17.21
N PRO A 175 -22.44 5.69 -17.00
CA PRO A 175 -23.84 5.80 -17.35
C PRO A 175 -24.00 5.65 -18.86
N ILE A 176 -24.82 4.68 -19.28
CA ILE A 176 -25.21 4.54 -20.68
C ILE A 176 -26.35 5.52 -20.92
N PRO A 177 -26.20 6.51 -21.82
CA PRO A 177 -27.27 7.44 -22.13
C PRO A 177 -28.49 6.73 -22.72
N GLN A 178 -29.62 7.44 -22.73
CA GLN A 178 -30.76 7.03 -23.53
C GLN A 178 -30.37 6.90 -25.00
N THR A 179 -31.05 6.02 -25.72
CA THR A 179 -30.75 5.69 -27.12
C THR A 179 -31.64 6.45 -28.10
N ASN A 180 -32.09 7.66 -27.76
CA ASN A 180 -32.83 8.51 -28.69
C ASN A 180 -31.86 9.11 -29.73
N LEU A 181 -32.32 9.46 -30.94
CA LEU A 181 -31.45 9.98 -32.01
C LEU A 181 -30.57 11.16 -31.53
N ASN A 182 -31.15 12.08 -30.78
CA ASN A 182 -30.47 13.29 -30.31
C ASN A 182 -29.58 13.06 -29.07
N SER A 183 -29.69 11.91 -28.41
CA SER A 183 -28.83 11.58 -27.27
C SER A 183 -27.42 11.31 -27.76
N GLN A 184 -26.41 11.84 -27.08
CA GLN A 184 -25.00 11.62 -27.45
C GLN A 184 -24.29 10.80 -26.39
N PHE A 185 -23.31 9.99 -26.81
CA PHE A 185 -22.42 9.33 -25.88
C PHE A 185 -21.50 10.37 -25.21
N PRO A 186 -21.32 10.34 -23.87
CA PRO A 186 -20.47 11.30 -23.16
C PRO A 186 -18.99 10.94 -23.35
N PHE A 187 -18.49 11.10 -24.59
CA PHE A 187 -17.14 10.69 -24.96
C PHE A 187 -16.06 11.46 -24.20
N ALA A 188 -16.29 12.73 -23.85
CA ALA A 188 -15.37 13.52 -23.03
C ALA A 188 -15.09 12.86 -21.67
N ASP A 189 -16.12 12.33 -21.01
CA ASP A 189 -15.98 11.64 -19.71
C ASP A 189 -15.24 10.31 -19.86
N LEU A 190 -15.53 9.56 -20.92
CA LEU A 190 -14.80 8.34 -21.26
C LEU A 190 -13.32 8.63 -21.49
N LYS A 191 -13.01 9.66 -22.29
CA LYS A 191 -11.65 10.10 -22.58
C LYS A 191 -10.91 10.52 -21.33
N ALA A 192 -11.55 11.27 -20.43
CA ALA A 192 -10.96 11.68 -19.16
C ALA A 192 -10.61 10.47 -18.26
N LYS A 193 -11.52 9.49 -18.15
CA LYS A 193 -11.27 8.26 -17.38
C LYS A 193 -10.14 7.44 -17.98
N ILE A 194 -10.12 7.24 -19.30
CA ILE A 194 -9.05 6.48 -19.95
C ILE A 194 -7.70 7.20 -19.82
N SER A 195 -7.67 8.53 -20.02
CA SER A 195 -6.45 9.31 -19.82
C SER A 195 -5.89 9.17 -18.41
N ARG A 196 -6.76 9.15 -17.38
CA ARG A 196 -6.32 8.94 -16.00
C ARG A 196 -5.78 7.53 -15.76
N ILE A 197 -6.37 6.50 -16.36
CA ILE A 197 -5.81 5.13 -16.36
C ILE A 197 -4.40 5.13 -16.96
N ASP A 198 -4.24 5.76 -18.12
CA ASP A 198 -2.96 5.80 -18.84
C ASP A 198 -1.90 6.58 -18.04
N THR A 199 -2.27 7.68 -17.37
CA THR A 199 -1.39 8.41 -16.46
C THR A 199 -0.90 7.52 -15.31
N TYR A 200 -1.81 6.81 -14.62
CA TYR A 200 -1.40 5.88 -13.56
C TYR A 200 -0.42 4.81 -14.09
N LYS A 201 -0.71 4.22 -15.25
CA LYS A 201 0.14 3.18 -15.84
C LYS A 201 1.51 3.73 -16.26
N LYS A 202 1.56 4.89 -16.91
CA LYS A 202 2.78 5.56 -17.36
C LYS A 202 3.68 5.94 -16.18
N ASN A 203 3.09 6.45 -15.11
CA ASN A 203 3.82 6.91 -13.94
C ASN A 203 4.08 5.80 -12.91
N LYS A 204 4.01 4.52 -13.32
CA LYS A 204 4.25 3.37 -12.43
C LYS A 204 3.42 3.45 -11.14
N LEU A 205 2.13 3.72 -11.28
CA LEU A 205 1.17 3.94 -10.18
C LEU A 205 1.56 5.05 -9.19
N GLU A 206 2.55 5.88 -9.55
CA GLU A 206 3.08 7.03 -8.80
C GLU A 206 3.70 6.70 -7.44
N ASP A 207 3.87 5.41 -7.12
CA ASP A 207 4.56 4.93 -5.93
C ASP A 207 5.24 3.59 -6.24
N VAL A 208 6.52 3.47 -5.89
CA VAL A 208 7.36 2.30 -6.25
C VAL A 208 6.83 1.00 -5.66
N TYR A 209 6.23 1.03 -4.49
CA TYR A 209 5.68 -0.14 -3.83
C TYR A 209 4.31 -0.48 -4.40
N VAL A 210 3.44 0.52 -4.57
CA VAL A 210 2.12 0.31 -5.17
C VAL A 210 2.25 -0.26 -6.58
N ASN A 211 3.27 0.14 -7.34
CA ASN A 211 3.61 -0.39 -8.66
C ASN A 211 3.86 -1.92 -8.67
N ASN A 212 4.25 -2.52 -7.55
CA ASN A 212 4.42 -3.97 -7.48
C ASN A 212 3.07 -4.71 -7.54
N CYS A 213 1.97 -4.05 -7.16
CA CYS A 213 0.66 -4.67 -7.02
C CYS A 213 0.04 -5.04 -8.38
N THR A 214 0.11 -6.33 -8.73
CA THR A 214 -0.38 -6.84 -10.02
C THR A 214 -1.88 -6.66 -10.19
N ARG A 215 -2.65 -6.80 -9.11
CA ARG A 215 -4.11 -6.61 -9.10
C ARG A 215 -4.49 -5.22 -9.60
N LEU A 216 -3.83 -4.16 -9.15
CA LEU A 216 -4.14 -2.79 -9.57
C LEU A 216 -3.90 -2.60 -11.08
N HIS A 217 -2.79 -3.13 -11.60
CA HIS A 217 -2.52 -3.09 -13.03
C HIS A 217 -3.55 -3.86 -13.86
N SER A 218 -3.97 -5.04 -13.41
CA SER A 218 -4.97 -5.86 -14.08
C SER A 218 -6.34 -5.18 -14.11
N GLU A 219 -6.78 -4.64 -12.97
CA GLU A 219 -8.07 -3.95 -12.85
C GLU A 219 -8.11 -2.65 -13.67
N LEU A 220 -7.02 -1.88 -13.72
CA LEU A 220 -6.93 -0.69 -14.58
C LEU A 220 -7.08 -1.05 -16.06
N ASN A 221 -6.38 -2.10 -16.53
CA ASN A 221 -6.50 -2.58 -17.91
C ASN A 221 -7.92 -3.08 -18.21
N THR A 222 -8.50 -3.84 -17.29
CA THR A 222 -9.87 -4.37 -17.40
C THR A 222 -10.90 -3.24 -17.48
N ASN A 223 -10.75 -2.22 -16.64
CA ASN A 223 -11.62 -1.04 -16.67
C ASN A 223 -11.48 -0.25 -17.98
N LYS A 224 -10.27 -0.06 -18.50
CA LYS A 224 -10.05 0.61 -19.79
C LYS A 224 -10.81 -0.12 -20.90
N LYS A 225 -10.70 -1.45 -20.98
CA LYS A 225 -11.45 -2.27 -21.94
C LYS A 225 -12.96 -2.11 -21.75
N ARG A 226 -13.46 -2.20 -20.52
CA ARG A 226 -14.89 -2.05 -20.20
C ARG A 226 -15.46 -0.70 -20.62
N LEU A 227 -14.72 0.39 -20.43
CA LEU A 227 -15.16 1.72 -20.84
C LEU A 227 -15.38 1.79 -22.37
N ILE A 228 -14.45 1.25 -23.15
CA ILE A 228 -14.55 1.19 -24.61
C ILE A 228 -15.71 0.28 -25.04
N ASP A 229 -15.84 -0.90 -24.41
CA ASP A 229 -16.94 -1.84 -24.67
C ASP A 229 -18.31 -1.23 -24.34
N THR A 230 -18.37 -0.32 -23.37
CA THR A 230 -19.61 0.42 -23.03
C THR A 230 -20.02 1.36 -24.17
N TYR A 231 -19.06 2.03 -24.83
CA TYR A 231 -19.36 2.87 -25.99
C TYR A 231 -19.87 2.03 -27.18
N LEU A 232 -19.21 0.91 -27.47
CA LEU A 232 -19.72 -0.04 -28.48
C LEU A 232 -21.12 -0.55 -28.17
N THR A 233 -21.40 -0.86 -26.89
CA THR A 233 -22.71 -1.33 -26.45
C THR A 233 -23.79 -0.28 -26.60
N TYR A 234 -23.48 0.98 -26.30
CA TYR A 234 -24.38 2.10 -26.57
C TYR A 234 -24.70 2.21 -28.07
N LEU A 235 -23.69 2.17 -28.95
CA LEU A 235 -23.89 2.28 -30.40
C LEU A 235 -24.74 1.12 -30.95
N ASP A 236 -24.42 -0.11 -30.55
CA ASP A 236 -25.18 -1.31 -30.91
C ASP A 236 -26.65 -1.18 -30.50
N THR A 237 -26.89 -0.81 -29.23
CA THR A 237 -28.26 -0.65 -28.69
C THR A 237 -29.01 0.48 -29.41
N LYS A 238 -28.34 1.60 -29.67
CA LYS A 238 -28.94 2.74 -30.35
C LYS A 238 -29.28 2.42 -31.79
N ILE A 239 -28.35 1.84 -32.54
CA ILE A 239 -28.59 1.45 -33.94
C ILE A 239 -29.70 0.40 -34.00
N ASN A 240 -29.69 -0.62 -33.14
CA ASN A 240 -30.76 -1.63 -33.09
C ASN A 240 -32.15 -1.03 -32.84
N LYS A 241 -32.24 -0.03 -31.98
CA LYS A 241 -33.52 0.64 -31.69
C LYS A 241 -34.09 1.35 -32.92
N TRP A 242 -33.22 1.91 -33.77
CA TRP A 242 -33.62 2.72 -34.93
C TRP A 242 -33.66 1.96 -36.25
N THR A 243 -33.01 0.80 -36.33
CA THR A 243 -33.14 -0.12 -37.46
C THR A 243 -34.61 -0.52 -37.68
N GLY A 244 -35.05 -0.51 -38.94
CA GLY A 244 -36.40 -0.87 -39.37
C GLY A 244 -37.46 0.20 -39.11
N LYS A 245 -37.12 1.32 -38.46
CA LYS A 245 -38.08 2.37 -38.10
C LYS A 245 -38.67 3.11 -39.31
N TYR A 246 -38.03 3.03 -40.48
CA TYR A 246 -38.59 3.51 -41.74
C TYR A 246 -39.91 2.82 -42.15
N LYS A 247 -40.24 1.66 -41.58
CA LYS A 247 -41.53 0.98 -41.78
C LYS A 247 -42.63 1.48 -40.83
N GLN A 248 -42.26 2.19 -39.77
CA GLN A 248 -43.16 2.59 -38.68
C GLN A 248 -43.44 4.09 -38.69
N PHE A 249 -42.52 4.88 -39.25
CA PHE A 249 -42.70 6.32 -39.47
C PHE A 249 -42.90 6.58 -40.95
N GLU A 250 -43.86 7.45 -41.26
CA GLU A 250 -44.03 7.96 -42.62
C GLU A 250 -42.92 8.96 -42.91
N PHE A 251 -41.96 8.55 -43.73
CA PHE A 251 -40.97 9.44 -44.33
C PHE A 251 -41.48 9.82 -45.72
N ALA A 252 -41.53 11.11 -46.03
CA ALA A 252 -42.01 11.60 -47.32
C ALA A 252 -41.03 11.27 -48.45
N THR A 253 -39.74 11.11 -48.15
CA THR A 253 -38.71 10.69 -49.11
C THR A 253 -37.61 9.88 -48.43
N PHE A 254 -36.89 9.07 -49.21
CA PHE A 254 -35.67 8.41 -48.74
C PHE A 254 -34.62 9.41 -48.19
N ASN A 255 -34.52 10.60 -48.79
CA ASN A 255 -33.60 11.65 -48.33
C ASN A 255 -33.93 12.11 -46.91
N GLU A 256 -35.21 12.18 -46.56
CA GLU A 256 -35.66 12.53 -45.22
C GLU A 256 -35.21 11.48 -44.19
N TYR A 257 -35.46 10.19 -44.47
CA TYR A 257 -34.94 9.08 -43.66
C TYR A 257 -33.41 9.15 -43.52
N GLN A 258 -32.71 9.39 -44.64
CA GLN A 258 -31.25 9.42 -44.65
C GLN A 258 -30.73 10.54 -43.74
N ASN A 259 -31.37 11.71 -43.73
CA ASN A 259 -30.96 12.85 -42.93
C ASN A 259 -31.33 12.74 -41.45
N ILE A 260 -32.49 12.14 -41.13
CA ILE A 260 -33.01 12.05 -39.76
C ILE A 260 -32.43 10.86 -39.01
N ILE A 261 -32.31 9.69 -39.65
CA ILE A 261 -31.88 8.45 -38.99
C ILE A 261 -30.46 8.06 -39.40
N TYR A 262 -30.23 7.81 -40.69
CA TYR A 262 -28.98 7.15 -41.12
C TYR A 262 -27.75 8.03 -40.88
N ASN A 263 -27.76 9.28 -41.35
CA ASN A 263 -26.59 10.19 -41.28
C ASN A 263 -26.17 10.45 -39.82
N PRO A 264 -27.07 10.76 -38.87
CA PRO A 264 -26.70 10.91 -37.45
C PRO A 264 -26.06 9.65 -36.84
N LEU A 265 -26.66 8.47 -37.06
CA LEU A 265 -26.12 7.21 -36.54
C LEU A 265 -24.78 6.85 -37.19
N LYS A 266 -24.65 7.11 -38.51
CA LYS A 266 -23.41 6.89 -39.25
C LYS A 266 -22.29 7.80 -38.74
N LYS A 267 -22.61 9.06 -38.43
CA LYS A 267 -21.68 10.01 -37.83
C LYS A 267 -21.17 9.51 -36.47
N GLU A 268 -22.06 9.05 -35.58
CA GLU A 268 -21.63 8.50 -34.27
C GLU A 268 -20.70 7.28 -34.41
N LEU A 269 -20.92 6.41 -35.41
CA LEU A 269 -20.00 5.30 -35.70
C LEU A 269 -18.62 5.78 -36.18
N GLU A 270 -18.58 6.75 -37.10
CA GLU A 270 -17.30 7.30 -37.58
C GLU A 270 -16.58 8.10 -36.49
N ASP A 271 -17.31 8.80 -35.62
CA ASP A 271 -16.77 9.47 -34.45
C ASP A 271 -16.16 8.43 -33.48
N PHE A 272 -16.86 7.32 -33.20
CA PHE A 272 -16.30 6.21 -32.43
C PHE A 272 -15.01 5.69 -33.05
N LYS A 273 -15.03 5.37 -34.35
CA LYS A 273 -13.88 4.82 -35.06
C LYS A 273 -12.70 5.77 -35.03
N THR A 274 -12.91 7.06 -35.31
CA THR A 274 -11.86 8.09 -35.30
C THR A 274 -11.22 8.21 -33.92
N ASN A 275 -12.05 8.27 -32.89
CA ASN A 275 -11.62 8.41 -31.51
C ASN A 275 -10.92 7.17 -30.96
N CYS A 276 -11.35 5.97 -31.37
CA CYS A 276 -10.82 4.70 -30.85
C CYS A 276 -9.67 4.12 -31.69
N ASN A 277 -9.71 4.15 -33.03
CA ASN A 277 -8.65 3.56 -33.88
C ASN A 277 -7.26 4.12 -33.60
N SER A 278 -7.16 5.40 -33.25
CA SER A 278 -5.88 6.07 -33.01
C SER A 278 -5.33 5.84 -31.60
N ASN A 279 -6.20 5.54 -30.62
CA ASN A 279 -5.85 5.63 -29.21
C ASN A 279 -6.14 4.35 -28.41
N TYR A 280 -7.03 3.47 -28.88
CA TYR A 280 -7.63 2.40 -28.09
C TYR A 280 -7.92 1.12 -28.90
N THR A 281 -7.60 -0.04 -28.34
CA THR A 281 -8.03 -1.34 -28.89
C THR A 281 -9.50 -1.59 -28.57
N TYR A 282 -10.31 -1.98 -29.55
CA TYR A 282 -11.73 -2.32 -29.40
C TYR A 282 -12.10 -3.57 -30.23
N ASP A 283 -13.28 -4.13 -29.98
CA ASP A 283 -13.80 -5.27 -30.74
C ASP A 283 -14.20 -4.85 -32.17
N TYR A 284 -13.25 -5.04 -33.09
CA TYR A 284 -13.40 -4.67 -34.50
C TYR A 284 -14.52 -5.45 -35.21
N ASN A 285 -14.71 -6.73 -34.87
CA ASN A 285 -15.74 -7.57 -35.46
C ASN A 285 -17.12 -7.06 -35.04
N ARG A 286 -17.29 -6.75 -33.75
CA ARG A 286 -18.53 -6.16 -33.24
C ARG A 286 -18.81 -4.81 -33.89
N TYR A 287 -17.81 -3.94 -34.00
CA TYR A 287 -17.94 -2.67 -34.72
C TYR A 287 -18.42 -2.87 -36.16
N ASN A 288 -17.80 -3.78 -36.91
CA ASN A 288 -18.18 -4.08 -38.29
C ASN A 288 -19.61 -4.61 -38.40
N ASN A 289 -20.04 -5.47 -37.48
CA ASN A 289 -21.40 -5.98 -37.45
C ASN A 289 -22.43 -4.85 -37.26
N ILE A 290 -22.14 -3.90 -36.35
CA ILE A 290 -23.00 -2.73 -36.12
C ILE A 290 -23.04 -1.84 -37.38
N SER A 291 -21.88 -1.57 -37.99
CA SER A 291 -21.77 -0.78 -39.23
C SER A 291 -22.53 -1.43 -40.39
N ASN A 292 -22.37 -2.74 -40.58
CA ASN A 292 -23.06 -3.50 -41.63
C ASN A 292 -24.58 -3.48 -41.43
N ARG A 293 -25.05 -3.61 -40.19
CA ARG A 293 -26.48 -3.52 -39.86
C ARG A 293 -27.06 -2.17 -40.29
N LEU A 294 -26.41 -1.07 -39.95
CA LEU A 294 -26.86 0.27 -40.35
C LEU A 294 -26.85 0.46 -41.89
N ASN A 295 -25.84 -0.07 -42.58
CA ASN A 295 -25.75 0.01 -44.03
C ASN A 295 -26.84 -0.82 -44.73
N SER A 296 -27.15 -2.01 -44.22
CA SER A 296 -28.25 -2.84 -44.73
C SER A 296 -29.59 -2.16 -44.52
N ASP A 297 -29.82 -1.61 -43.32
CA ASP A 297 -31.05 -0.87 -42.99
C ASP A 297 -31.30 0.31 -43.94
N ARG A 298 -30.24 1.04 -44.31
CA ARG A 298 -30.32 2.10 -45.34
C ARG A 298 -30.73 1.56 -46.71
N LYS A 299 -30.15 0.43 -47.15
CA LYS A 299 -30.50 -0.17 -48.44
C LYS A 299 -31.96 -0.60 -48.47
N ASP A 300 -32.43 -1.20 -47.38
CA ASP A 300 -33.81 -1.62 -47.28
C ASP A 300 -34.76 -0.41 -47.25
N ALA A 301 -34.43 0.66 -46.53
CA ALA A 301 -35.21 1.89 -46.53
C ALA A 301 -35.34 2.52 -47.92
N TYR A 302 -34.27 2.52 -48.73
CA TYR A 302 -34.29 3.03 -50.11
C TYR A 302 -35.29 2.29 -51.00
N LEU A 303 -35.45 0.98 -50.80
CA LEU A 303 -36.38 0.16 -51.57
C LEU A 303 -37.84 0.31 -51.15
N ASN A 304 -38.10 0.86 -49.95
CA ASN A 304 -39.43 0.89 -49.34
C ASN A 304 -40.02 2.31 -49.19
N ILE A 305 -39.20 3.35 -49.25
CA ILE A 305 -39.65 4.75 -49.25
C ILE A 305 -39.58 5.25 -50.69
N LEU A 306 -40.72 5.26 -51.38
CA LEU A 306 -40.91 5.82 -52.72
C LEU A 306 -41.32 7.29 -52.62
#